data_AF-A0A7S2XH81-F1
#
_entry.id   AF-A0A7S2XH81-F1
#
_cell.length_a   1.000
_cell.length_b   1.000
_cell.length_c   1.000
_cell.angle_alpha   90.00
_cell.angle_beta   90.00
_cell.angle_gamma   90.00
#
_symmetry.space_group_name_H-M   'P 1'
#
loop_
_entity.id
_entity.type
_entity.pdbx_description
1 polymer ?
#
loop_
_entity_poly.entity_id
_entity_poly.type
_entity_poly.pdbx_seq_one_letter_code
_entity_poly.pdbx_strand_id
1 'polypeptide(L)'
;INPSRAWSSGVTQMGNEESSPTVTCPKCTFANKKDAFQCEICGERFGKNPGECPACTFAGNDPSALQCSVCGSSLQPEDDGSDRKEIDPKKIAKTQTLLARHAKAIQGDQKSSPPVFAAAAFRALPIITEDVKTSQLSVSYKEASILIDTYAEVKAMKDRTKTRPVKDFMLSTLTQGLPLFTKKPQINKEVRMCMGYVMFKIFHHKNAKRRKDLMIELADAFTACQAVQQRVIYTMFAKLANVELDFKQQMFKALSQFKHRCLDKAVYAAIGSSADPHWRSACHVAVHDDLGVQVDGLEAATMDKDIKNLNGSARKKVIDLFLLHFNANEFILEFLLDVNQINTKKRKKGEGNDLTLSRNFDLQKLYQWAADQDKSTFDPHSIFYDDAHPKDYLAAQPKDERSYVPYLSPKIARKILKLLGITT
;
A
#
# COMPACT_ATOMS: atom_id res chain seq x y z
N ILE A 1 52.43 -50.23 60.39
CA ILE A 1 52.91 -49.73 59.07
C ILE A 1 52.31 -50.65 58.02
N ASN A 2 51.22 -50.17 57.37
CA ASN A 2 50.24 -50.82 56.46
C ASN A 2 49.66 -52.20 56.90
N PRO A 3 48.33 -52.45 56.80
CA PRO A 3 47.71 -52.67 55.48
C PRO A 3 46.21 -52.30 55.34
N SER A 4 45.78 -52.16 54.07
CA SER A 4 44.53 -52.64 53.46
C SER A 4 43.20 -52.55 54.23
N ARG A 5 42.26 -51.71 53.76
CA ARG A 5 40.82 -51.95 53.91
C ARG A 5 40.02 -51.48 52.69
N ALA A 6 39.35 -52.46 52.08
CA ALA A 6 38.32 -52.33 51.06
C ALA A 6 37.17 -51.44 51.54
N TRP A 7 36.67 -50.57 50.65
CA TRP A 7 35.38 -49.91 50.83
C TRP A 7 34.42 -50.48 49.80
N SER A 8 33.41 -51.13 50.36
CA SER A 8 32.32 -51.85 49.74
C SER A 8 31.36 -50.94 48.98
N SER A 9 30.96 -51.43 47.81
CA SER A 9 29.90 -50.96 46.94
C SER A 9 28.57 -50.75 47.68
N GLY A 10 28.13 -49.50 47.78
CA GLY A 10 26.75 -49.15 48.11
C GLY A 10 26.01 -48.72 46.84
N VAL A 11 25.40 -49.68 46.15
CA VAL A 11 24.46 -49.42 45.04
C VAL A 11 23.14 -48.99 45.66
N THR A 12 22.86 -47.69 45.68
CA THR A 12 21.53 -47.17 46.00
C THR A 12 20.64 -47.37 44.77
N GLN A 13 19.72 -48.32 44.82
CA GLN A 13 18.59 -48.41 43.89
C GLN A 13 17.78 -47.11 44.00
N MET A 14 17.94 -46.22 43.01
CA MET A 14 17.00 -45.13 42.79
C MET A 14 15.71 -45.75 42.24
N GLY A 15 14.63 -45.57 42.99
CA GLY A 15 13.30 -46.03 42.60
C GLY A 15 12.89 -45.47 41.24
N ASN A 16 12.18 -46.28 40.46
CA ASN A 16 11.43 -45.82 39.30
C ASN A 16 10.44 -44.75 39.76
N GLU A 17 10.80 -43.47 39.62
CA GLU A 17 9.83 -42.39 39.61
C GLU A 17 8.95 -42.59 38.37
N GLU A 18 7.69 -42.96 38.60
CA GLU A 18 6.66 -42.96 37.56
C GLU A 18 6.66 -41.59 36.88
N SER A 19 7.13 -41.56 35.64
CA SER A 19 7.23 -40.33 34.86
C SER A 19 5.83 -39.81 34.62
N SER A 20 5.48 -38.74 35.35
CA SER A 20 4.24 -38.02 35.14
C SER A 20 4.16 -37.60 33.67
N PRO A 21 3.03 -37.78 32.99
CA PRO A 21 2.91 -37.48 31.57
C PRO A 21 3.24 -36.00 31.30
N THR A 22 3.91 -35.74 30.18
CA THR A 22 4.36 -34.39 29.78
C THR A 22 3.75 -33.98 28.44
N VAL A 23 3.56 -32.68 28.22
CA VAL A 23 3.18 -32.09 26.93
C VAL A 23 4.38 -31.39 26.28
N THR A 24 4.69 -31.74 25.05
CA THR A 24 5.85 -31.20 24.32
C THR A 24 5.49 -29.91 23.60
N CYS A 25 6.27 -28.85 23.79
CA CYS A 25 6.03 -27.58 23.12
C CYS A 25 6.25 -27.69 21.60
N PRO A 26 5.28 -27.31 20.75
CA PRO A 26 5.42 -27.43 19.29
C PRO A 26 6.47 -26.46 18.71
N LYS A 27 6.85 -25.42 19.45
CA LYS A 27 7.78 -24.38 19.00
C LYS A 27 9.23 -24.64 19.40
N CYS A 28 9.47 -25.04 20.65
CA CYS A 28 10.83 -25.22 21.19
C CYS A 28 11.11 -26.65 21.67
N THR A 29 10.17 -27.58 21.53
CA THR A 29 10.29 -29.01 21.91
C THR A 29 10.51 -29.29 23.40
N PHE A 30 10.46 -28.28 24.25
CA PHE A 30 10.55 -28.45 25.71
C PHE A 30 9.36 -29.27 26.26
N ALA A 31 9.64 -30.23 27.16
CA ALA A 31 8.62 -31.06 27.81
C ALA A 31 8.08 -30.34 29.05
N ASN A 32 6.82 -29.94 29.00
CA ASN A 32 6.13 -29.25 30.10
C ASN A 32 5.25 -30.26 30.84
N LYS A 33 4.80 -29.91 32.05
CA LYS A 33 3.80 -30.70 32.78
C LYS A 33 2.52 -30.85 31.93
N LYS A 34 1.83 -31.98 31.97
CA LYS A 34 0.63 -32.25 31.15
C LYS A 34 -0.49 -31.21 31.32
N ASP A 35 -0.55 -30.53 32.46
CA ASP A 35 -1.51 -29.48 32.81
C ASP A 35 -0.99 -28.06 32.55
N ALA A 36 0.20 -27.90 31.96
CA ALA A 36 0.69 -26.59 31.56
C ALA A 36 -0.20 -25.98 30.47
N PHE A 37 -0.51 -24.69 30.60
CA PHE A 37 -1.26 -23.92 29.59
C PHE A 37 -0.34 -23.09 28.69
N GLN A 38 0.93 -22.97 29.04
CA GLN A 38 1.96 -22.33 28.20
C GLN A 38 3.34 -22.91 28.49
N CYS A 39 4.21 -22.83 27.50
CA CYS A 39 5.58 -23.29 27.61
C CYS A 39 6.36 -22.42 28.60
N GLU A 40 6.99 -23.02 29.59
CA GLU A 40 7.77 -22.27 30.58
C GLU A 40 9.03 -21.62 29.99
N ILE A 41 9.55 -22.14 28.88
CA ILE A 41 10.75 -21.60 28.22
C ILE A 41 10.42 -20.47 27.26
N CYS A 42 9.41 -20.63 26.40
CA CYS A 42 9.17 -19.69 25.29
C CYS A 42 7.81 -18.98 25.34
N GLY A 43 6.96 -19.28 26.33
CA GLY A 43 5.64 -18.67 26.50
C GLY A 43 4.57 -19.11 25.50
N GLU A 44 4.87 -20.07 24.61
CA GLU A 44 3.91 -20.58 23.63
C GLU A 44 2.76 -21.33 24.33
N ARG A 45 1.51 -20.95 24.09
CA ARG A 45 0.34 -21.53 24.76
C ARG A 45 -0.02 -22.93 24.23
N PHE A 46 -0.49 -23.81 25.11
CA PHE A 46 -0.96 -25.16 24.79
C PHE A 46 -2.49 -25.18 24.75
N GLY A 47 -3.07 -25.51 23.59
CA GLY A 47 -4.52 -25.62 23.42
C GLY A 47 -5.27 -24.27 23.47
N LYS A 48 -6.60 -24.33 23.25
CA LYS A 48 -7.52 -23.21 23.47
C LYS A 48 -8.11 -23.37 24.87
N ASN A 49 -8.11 -22.33 25.70
CA ASN A 49 -8.81 -22.39 26.98
C ASN A 49 -10.32 -22.53 26.73
N PRO A 50 -11.03 -23.44 27.42
CA PRO A 50 -12.49 -23.45 27.41
C PRO A 50 -12.99 -22.09 27.91
N GLY A 51 -13.82 -21.41 27.11
CA GLY A 51 -14.32 -20.06 27.39
C GLY A 51 -13.49 -18.89 26.81
N GLU A 52 -12.34 -19.16 26.16
CA GLU A 52 -11.58 -18.10 25.48
C GLU A 52 -12.15 -17.78 24.10
N CYS A 53 -12.56 -16.53 23.90
CA CYS A 53 -13.11 -16.11 22.63
C CYS A 53 -12.02 -16.13 21.54
N PRO A 54 -12.22 -16.86 20.43
CA PRO A 54 -11.22 -16.93 19.35
C PRO A 54 -11.04 -15.60 18.59
N ALA A 55 -12.01 -14.69 18.68
CA ALA A 55 -11.95 -13.40 17.99
C ALA A 55 -11.21 -12.32 18.80
N CYS A 56 -11.41 -12.28 20.13
CA CYS A 56 -10.89 -11.20 20.97
C CYS A 56 -10.02 -11.68 22.15
N THR A 57 -9.75 -12.97 22.27
CA THR A 57 -8.92 -13.61 23.33
C THR A 57 -9.41 -13.41 24.76
N PHE A 58 -10.66 -12.98 24.95
CA PHE A 58 -11.24 -12.80 26.28
C PHE A 58 -11.50 -14.17 26.92
N ALA A 59 -10.88 -14.43 28.07
CA ALA A 59 -10.86 -15.72 28.76
C ALA A 59 -11.88 -15.84 29.92
N GLY A 60 -12.99 -15.09 29.87
CA GLY A 60 -14.00 -15.06 30.91
C GLY A 60 -15.42 -15.43 30.45
N ASN A 61 -15.56 -16.10 29.29
CA ASN A 61 -16.88 -16.56 28.87
C ASN A 61 -17.25 -17.84 29.62
N ASP A 62 -18.52 -17.98 29.97
CA ASP A 62 -19.09 -19.24 30.43
C ASP A 62 -18.81 -20.33 29.37
N PRO A 63 -18.31 -21.52 29.74
CA PRO A 63 -18.06 -22.62 28.79
C PRO A 63 -19.31 -23.05 27.99
N SER A 64 -20.51 -22.75 28.48
CA SER A 64 -21.79 -23.01 27.80
C SER A 64 -22.27 -21.85 26.91
N ALA A 65 -21.61 -20.69 26.95
CA ALA A 65 -21.99 -19.55 26.14
C ALA A 65 -21.73 -19.82 24.65
N LEU A 66 -22.73 -19.52 23.82
CA LEU A 66 -22.63 -19.63 22.36
C LEU A 66 -21.93 -18.41 21.73
N GLN A 67 -21.87 -17.29 22.44
CA GLN A 67 -21.29 -16.03 21.98
C GLN A 67 -20.42 -15.39 23.06
N CYS A 68 -19.38 -14.68 22.62
CA CYS A 68 -18.51 -13.94 23.51
C CYS A 68 -19.24 -12.75 24.15
N SER A 69 -19.20 -12.66 25.47
CA SER A 69 -19.76 -11.56 26.26
C SER A 69 -19.16 -10.18 25.93
N VAL A 70 -17.95 -10.14 25.37
CA VAL A 70 -17.24 -8.89 25.05
C VAL A 70 -17.44 -8.45 23.60
N CYS A 71 -17.39 -9.38 22.64
CA CYS A 71 -17.38 -9.03 21.22
C CYS A 71 -18.51 -9.66 20.39
N GLY A 72 -19.39 -10.45 21.00
CA GLY A 72 -20.54 -11.10 20.35
C GLY A 72 -20.19 -12.21 19.36
N SER A 73 -18.91 -12.49 19.12
CA SER A 73 -18.48 -13.53 18.17
C SER A 73 -18.85 -14.93 18.68
N SER A 74 -19.22 -15.82 17.76
CA SER A 74 -19.54 -17.21 18.07
C SER A 74 -18.37 -17.92 18.75
N LEU A 75 -18.66 -18.68 19.82
CA LEU A 75 -17.68 -19.49 20.55
C LEU A 75 -17.65 -20.94 20.07
N GLN A 76 -18.64 -21.37 19.26
CA GLN A 76 -18.67 -22.73 18.73
C GLN A 76 -17.65 -22.89 17.58
N PRO A 77 -16.91 -24.01 17.53
CA PRO A 77 -16.07 -24.33 16.38
C PRO A 77 -16.95 -24.46 15.13
N GLU A 78 -16.59 -23.76 14.06
CA GLU A 78 -17.21 -23.97 12.74
C GLU A 78 -16.98 -25.43 12.35
N ASP A 79 -18.06 -26.19 12.21
CA ASP A 79 -18.05 -27.56 11.70
C ASP A 79 -17.48 -27.53 10.28
N ASP A 80 -16.28 -28.07 10.10
CA ASP A 80 -15.54 -28.05 8.84
C ASP A 80 -16.11 -29.09 7.88
N GLY A 81 -17.32 -28.81 7.40
CA GLY A 81 -18.00 -29.53 6.34
C GLY A 81 -17.08 -29.78 5.15
N SER A 82 -16.71 -31.05 4.98
CA SER A 82 -15.96 -31.61 3.88
C SER A 82 -16.77 -31.54 2.58
N ASP A 83 -16.76 -30.39 1.91
CA ASP A 83 -17.26 -30.28 0.52
C ASP A 83 -16.60 -29.12 -0.24
N ARG A 84 -15.26 -29.13 -0.29
CA ARG A 84 -14.53 -28.31 -1.27
C ARG A 84 -14.52 -29.02 -2.62
N LYS A 85 -15.53 -28.74 -3.45
CA LYS A 85 -15.47 -29.04 -4.88
C LYS A 85 -14.24 -28.37 -5.49
N GLU A 86 -13.35 -29.22 -5.99
CA GLU A 86 -12.17 -28.86 -6.77
C GLU A 86 -12.57 -27.89 -7.90
N ILE A 87 -11.87 -26.75 -7.99
CA ILE A 87 -12.15 -25.74 -9.02
C ILE A 87 -11.70 -26.32 -10.35
N ASP A 88 -12.67 -26.67 -11.18
CA ASP A 88 -12.45 -27.23 -12.52
C ASP A 88 -11.48 -26.34 -13.36
N PRO A 89 -10.28 -26.84 -13.68
CA PRO A 89 -9.30 -26.14 -14.51
C PRO A 89 -9.87 -25.68 -15.87
N LYS A 90 -10.90 -26.36 -16.38
CA LYS A 90 -11.58 -25.99 -17.62
C LYS A 90 -12.34 -24.67 -17.51
N LYS A 91 -12.84 -24.30 -16.32
CA LYS A 91 -13.47 -22.99 -16.11
C LYS A 91 -12.45 -21.85 -16.15
N ILE A 92 -11.23 -22.06 -15.64
CA ILE A 92 -10.15 -21.07 -15.69
C ILE A 92 -9.68 -20.86 -17.14
N ALA A 93 -9.46 -21.94 -17.88
CA ALA A 93 -9.07 -21.89 -19.29
C ALA A 93 -10.14 -21.20 -20.17
N LYS A 94 -11.43 -21.43 -19.88
CA LYS A 94 -12.55 -20.79 -20.60
C LYS A 94 -12.58 -19.27 -20.36
N THR A 95 -12.33 -18.80 -19.15
CA THR A 95 -12.26 -17.37 -18.82
C THR A 95 -11.05 -16.69 -19.49
N GLN A 96 -9.88 -17.34 -19.51
CA GLN A 96 -8.69 -16.82 -20.20
C GLN A 96 -8.89 -16.74 -21.72
N THR A 97 -9.57 -17.74 -22.30
CA THR A 97 -9.89 -17.77 -23.75
C THR A 97 -10.91 -16.68 -24.12
N LEU A 98 -11.88 -16.40 -23.24
CA LEU A 98 -12.84 -15.31 -23.43
C LEU A 98 -12.13 -13.95 -23.41
N LEU A 99 -11.24 -13.72 -22.43
CA LEU A 99 -10.45 -12.49 -22.35
C LEU A 99 -9.55 -12.29 -23.59
N ALA A 100 -8.92 -13.35 -24.09
CA ALA A 100 -8.11 -13.30 -25.31
C ALA A 100 -8.94 -12.99 -26.58
N ARG A 101 -10.17 -13.52 -26.68
CA ARG A 101 -11.07 -13.22 -27.81
C ARG A 101 -11.55 -11.78 -27.80
N HIS A 102 -11.88 -11.23 -26.63
CA HIS A 102 -12.24 -9.82 -26.50
C HIS A 102 -11.05 -8.90 -26.84
N ALA A 103 -9.82 -9.25 -26.43
CA ALA A 103 -8.63 -8.50 -26.79
C ALA A 103 -8.37 -8.48 -28.32
N LYS A 104 -8.63 -9.58 -29.01
CA LYS A 104 -8.41 -9.72 -30.46
C LYS A 104 -9.48 -9.02 -31.31
N ALA A 105 -10.74 -9.01 -30.85
CA ALA A 105 -11.82 -8.27 -31.51
C ALA A 105 -11.60 -6.74 -31.46
N ILE A 106 -10.96 -6.24 -30.41
CA ILE A 106 -10.70 -4.81 -30.21
C ILE A 106 -9.55 -4.30 -31.10
N GLN A 107 -8.58 -5.16 -31.47
CA GLN A 107 -7.50 -4.80 -32.40
C GLN A 107 -7.97 -4.57 -33.85
N GLY A 108 -9.19 -5.02 -34.20
CA GLY A 108 -9.75 -4.83 -35.54
C GLY A 108 -10.24 -3.41 -35.84
N ASP A 109 -10.55 -2.61 -34.82
CA ASP A 109 -11.27 -1.32 -34.98
C ASP A 109 -10.39 -0.06 -34.86
N GLN A 110 -9.10 -0.18 -34.53
CA GLN A 110 -8.20 0.98 -34.34
C GLN A 110 -7.47 1.43 -35.62
N LYS A 111 -8.20 1.79 -36.68
CA LYS A 111 -7.63 2.40 -37.90
C LYS A 111 -7.85 3.92 -38.05
N SER A 112 -8.34 4.61 -37.02
CA SER A 112 -8.44 6.08 -37.01
C SER A 112 -7.40 6.69 -36.06
N SER A 113 -6.81 7.81 -36.48
CA SER A 113 -5.72 8.54 -35.84
C SER A 113 -5.98 8.81 -34.35
N PRO A 114 -4.94 8.80 -33.48
CA PRO A 114 -5.14 9.01 -32.05
C PRO A 114 -5.63 10.44 -31.80
N PRO A 115 -6.66 10.64 -30.96
CA PRO A 115 -7.06 11.97 -30.54
C PRO A 115 -5.91 12.61 -29.75
N VAL A 116 -5.55 13.83 -30.16
CA VAL A 116 -4.63 14.70 -29.41
C VAL A 116 -5.29 14.98 -28.06
N PHE A 117 -4.73 14.43 -26.98
CA PHE A 117 -5.22 14.68 -25.62
C PHE A 117 -5.00 16.15 -25.28
N ALA A 118 -6.09 16.92 -25.14
CA ALA A 118 -6.01 18.33 -24.78
C ALA A 118 -5.43 18.48 -23.36
N ALA A 119 -4.21 19.02 -23.26
CA ALA A 119 -3.45 19.24 -22.02
C ALA A 119 -3.97 20.41 -21.14
N ALA A 120 -5.15 20.95 -21.43
CA ALA A 120 -5.64 22.19 -20.82
C ALA A 120 -6.56 21.92 -19.63
N ALA A 121 -6.01 21.70 -18.42
CA ALA A 121 -6.72 21.95 -17.14
C ALA A 121 -5.88 21.79 -15.85
N PHE A 122 -4.60 21.46 -15.91
CA PHE A 122 -3.94 20.81 -14.76
C PHE A 122 -2.67 21.54 -14.28
N ARG A 123 -2.85 22.79 -13.83
CA ARG A 123 -1.87 23.45 -12.94
C ARG A 123 -2.06 22.91 -11.52
N ALA A 124 -0.93 22.71 -10.84
CA ALA A 124 -0.78 22.15 -9.49
C ALA A 124 -2.01 22.36 -8.61
N LEU A 125 -2.52 21.25 -8.06
CA LEU A 125 -3.52 21.24 -7.01
C LEU A 125 -3.19 22.36 -5.99
N PRO A 126 -4.06 23.36 -5.79
CA PRO A 126 -3.89 24.35 -4.74
C PRO A 126 -4.24 23.68 -3.41
N ILE A 127 -3.41 22.72 -2.98
CA ILE A 127 -3.68 21.88 -1.80
C ILE A 127 -3.30 22.58 -0.50
N ILE A 128 -2.53 23.66 -0.55
CA ILE A 128 -2.18 24.44 0.62
C ILE A 128 -3.03 25.70 0.59
N THR A 129 -4.34 25.55 0.80
CA THR A 129 -5.20 26.70 1.11
C THR A 129 -4.81 27.26 2.48
N GLU A 130 -4.98 28.57 2.65
CA GLU A 130 -4.53 29.38 3.81
C GLU A 130 -5.08 28.91 5.17
N ASP A 131 -5.99 27.93 5.21
CA ASP A 131 -6.71 27.49 6.40
C ASP A 131 -5.91 26.58 7.35
N VAL A 132 -4.83 25.94 6.89
CA VAL A 132 -3.90 25.33 7.84
C VAL A 132 -3.05 26.45 8.41
N LYS A 133 -3.36 26.89 9.64
CA LYS A 133 -2.48 27.73 10.49
C LYS A 133 -1.17 26.97 10.80
N THR A 134 -0.36 26.75 9.78
CA THR A 134 0.84 25.93 9.74
C THR A 134 1.92 26.45 10.66
N SER A 135 1.88 27.74 11.02
CA SER A 135 2.79 28.33 12.01
C SER A 135 2.68 27.70 13.41
N GLN A 136 1.56 27.02 13.73
CA GLN A 136 1.37 26.33 15.00
C GLN A 136 1.63 24.81 14.93
N LEU A 137 1.87 24.25 13.74
CA LEU A 137 2.01 22.81 13.51
C LEU A 137 3.42 22.44 13.01
N SER A 138 4.44 23.06 13.60
CA SER A 138 5.84 22.76 13.29
C SER A 138 6.57 22.21 14.52
N VAL A 139 7.33 21.14 14.32
CA VAL A 139 8.28 20.63 15.31
C VAL A 139 9.50 21.55 15.34
N SER A 140 9.98 21.90 16.54
CA SER A 140 11.25 22.61 16.66
C SER A 140 12.42 21.75 16.18
N TYR A 141 13.54 22.38 15.80
CA TYR A 141 14.75 21.65 15.41
C TYR A 141 15.19 20.63 16.48
N LYS A 142 15.11 21.01 17.76
CA LYS A 142 15.49 20.16 18.88
C LYS A 142 14.59 18.93 19.01
N GLU A 143 13.28 19.11 18.94
CA GLU A 143 12.32 18.01 19.00
C GLU A 143 12.47 17.06 17.80
N ALA A 144 12.69 17.60 16.60
CA ALA A 144 12.93 16.78 15.41
C ALA A 144 14.21 15.95 15.55
N SER A 145 15.29 16.54 16.08
CA SER A 145 16.53 15.81 16.35
C SER A 145 16.31 14.68 17.36
N ILE A 146 15.60 14.95 18.45
CA ILE A 146 15.29 13.94 19.49
C ILE A 146 14.46 12.79 18.88
N LEU A 147 13.45 13.13 18.07
CA LEU A 147 12.61 12.14 17.41
C LEU A 147 13.43 11.21 16.50
N ILE A 148 14.33 11.77 15.70
CA ILE A 148 15.20 10.98 14.81
C ILE A 148 16.14 10.08 15.63
N ASP A 149 16.75 10.62 16.70
CA ASP A 149 17.66 9.87 17.57
C ASP A 149 16.97 8.73 18.34
N THR A 150 15.64 8.78 18.48
CA THR A 150 14.84 7.75 19.16
C THR A 150 14.86 6.41 18.41
N TYR A 151 15.07 6.42 17.09
CA TYR A 151 15.04 5.21 16.26
C TYR A 151 16.45 4.84 15.79
N ALA A 152 17.02 3.80 16.40
CA ALA A 152 18.39 3.36 16.15
C ALA A 152 18.64 3.02 14.66
N GLU A 153 17.66 2.42 13.99
CA GLU A 153 17.76 2.07 12.56
C GLU A 153 17.91 3.32 11.70
N VAL A 154 17.17 4.38 12.00
CA VAL A 154 17.21 5.65 11.27
C VAL A 154 18.52 6.39 11.56
N LYS A 155 18.98 6.37 12.81
CA LYS A 155 20.27 6.96 13.22
C LYS A 155 21.47 6.33 12.50
N ALA A 156 21.38 5.03 12.20
CA ALA A 156 22.43 4.30 11.47
C ALA A 156 22.40 4.54 9.95
N MET A 157 21.31 5.11 9.40
CA MET A 157 21.20 5.35 7.96
C MET A 157 22.14 6.47 7.50
N LYS A 158 22.72 6.26 6.33
CA LYS A 158 23.51 7.26 5.60
C LYS A 158 22.85 7.58 4.26
N ASP A 159 23.14 8.76 3.75
CA ASP A 159 22.65 9.23 2.47
C ASP A 159 23.13 8.33 1.30
N ARG A 160 22.67 8.65 0.09
CA ARG A 160 23.06 7.92 -1.14
C ARG A 160 24.58 7.76 -1.30
N THR A 161 25.34 8.77 -0.87
CA THR A 161 26.81 8.77 -0.99
C THR A 161 27.50 7.96 0.11
N LYS A 162 26.75 7.51 1.12
CA LYS A 162 27.25 6.86 2.34
C LYS A 162 28.22 7.72 3.16
N THR A 163 28.21 9.04 2.93
CA THR A 163 29.14 9.97 3.62
C THR A 163 28.46 10.69 4.76
N ARG A 164 27.22 11.15 4.57
CA ARG A 164 26.50 11.98 5.54
C ARG A 164 25.39 11.18 6.24
N PRO A 165 25.22 11.30 7.56
CA PRO A 165 24.07 10.74 8.25
C PRO A 165 22.75 11.26 7.68
N VAL A 166 21.75 10.39 7.51
CA VAL A 166 20.40 10.78 7.04
C VAL A 166 19.79 11.84 7.95
N LYS A 167 20.00 11.71 9.27
CA LYS A 167 19.57 12.68 10.29
C LYS A 167 19.94 14.11 9.91
N ASP A 168 21.20 14.36 9.59
CA ASP A 168 21.69 15.71 9.30
C ASP A 168 21.01 16.28 8.06
N PHE A 169 20.68 15.42 7.10
CA PHE A 169 20.03 15.84 5.88
C PHE A 169 18.54 16.14 6.10
N MET A 170 17.83 15.33 6.89
CA MET A 170 16.46 15.61 7.31
C MET A 170 16.34 16.93 8.08
N LEU A 171 17.26 17.16 9.02
CA LEU A 171 17.33 18.41 9.82
C LEU A 171 17.66 19.63 8.95
N SER A 172 18.57 19.46 7.97
CA SER A 172 18.85 20.49 6.97
C SER A 172 17.62 20.79 6.11
N THR A 173 16.86 19.77 5.69
CA THR A 173 15.65 19.94 4.89
C THR A 173 14.54 20.66 5.65
N LEU A 174 14.40 20.43 6.96
CA LEU A 174 13.46 21.17 7.80
C LEU A 174 13.76 22.67 7.86
N THR A 175 15.04 23.05 7.87
CA THR A 175 15.46 24.45 8.09
C THR A 175 15.65 25.22 6.79
N GLN A 176 16.28 24.58 5.79
CA GLN A 176 16.74 25.20 4.55
C GLN A 176 15.97 24.72 3.31
N GLY A 177 15.21 23.63 3.43
CA GLY A 177 14.62 22.93 2.28
C GLY A 177 15.64 22.01 1.59
N LEU A 178 15.32 21.57 0.38
CA LEU A 178 16.21 20.69 -0.38
C LEU A 178 17.21 21.54 -1.20
N PRO A 179 18.52 21.21 -1.17
CA PRO A 179 19.53 21.94 -1.94
C PRO A 179 19.22 22.06 -3.45
N LEU A 180 18.55 21.06 -4.03
CA LEU A 180 18.12 21.02 -5.43
C LEU A 180 17.30 22.25 -5.81
N PHE A 181 16.48 22.76 -4.89
CA PHE A 181 15.59 23.89 -5.13
C PHE A 181 16.11 25.21 -4.57
N THR A 182 17.43 25.35 -4.33
CA THR A 182 18.03 26.61 -3.82
C THR A 182 17.67 27.82 -4.69
N LYS A 183 17.54 27.64 -6.00
CA LYS A 183 17.14 28.69 -6.96
C LYS A 183 15.62 28.93 -7.05
N LYS A 184 14.80 28.11 -6.38
CA LYS A 184 13.33 28.20 -6.35
C LYS A 184 12.87 28.29 -4.88
N PRO A 185 13.03 29.45 -4.23
CA PRO A 185 12.79 29.60 -2.79
C PRO A 185 11.34 29.26 -2.38
N GLN A 186 10.36 29.41 -3.27
CA GLN A 186 8.98 29.02 -2.97
C GLN A 186 8.82 27.51 -2.81
N ILE A 187 9.46 26.70 -3.67
CA ILE A 187 9.45 25.24 -3.51
C ILE A 187 10.11 24.86 -2.18
N ASN A 188 11.25 25.47 -1.83
CA ASN A 188 11.90 25.20 -0.54
C ASN A 188 11.05 25.65 0.66
N LYS A 189 10.27 26.73 0.52
CA LYS A 189 9.30 27.14 1.55
C LYS A 189 8.22 26.08 1.74
N GLU A 190 7.64 25.57 0.66
CA GLU A 190 6.63 24.51 0.69
C GLU A 190 7.18 23.19 1.25
N VAL A 191 8.35 22.74 0.77
CA VAL A 191 9.00 21.52 1.25
C VAL A 191 9.27 21.57 2.75
N ARG A 192 9.77 22.70 3.27
CA ARG A 192 9.98 22.88 4.70
C ARG A 192 8.69 22.77 5.50
N MET A 193 7.62 23.41 5.02
CA MET A 193 6.31 23.36 5.67
C MET A 193 5.77 21.93 5.69
N CYS A 194 5.77 21.23 4.55
CA CYS A 194 5.33 19.84 4.46
C CYS A 194 6.17 18.92 5.36
N MET A 195 7.49 19.07 5.33
CA MET A 195 8.41 18.28 6.16
C MET A 195 8.18 18.53 7.67
N GLY A 196 7.99 19.79 8.07
CA GLY A 196 7.69 20.17 9.45
C GLY A 196 6.39 19.55 9.94
N TYR A 197 5.35 19.57 9.10
CA TYR A 197 4.07 18.94 9.41
C TYR A 197 4.16 17.42 9.50
N VAL A 198 4.87 16.77 8.57
CA VAL A 198 5.12 15.32 8.61
C VAL A 198 5.80 14.94 9.92
N MET A 199 6.87 15.65 10.29
CA MET A 199 7.57 15.42 11.55
C MET A 199 6.65 15.63 12.76
N PHE A 200 5.79 16.66 12.74
CA PHE A 200 4.83 16.94 13.81
C PHE A 200 3.86 15.79 13.98
N LYS A 201 3.30 15.30 12.88
CA LYS A 201 2.38 14.16 12.90
C LYS A 201 3.05 12.88 13.35
N ILE A 202 4.30 12.62 12.93
CA ILE A 202 5.05 11.45 13.41
C ILE A 202 5.30 11.59 14.92
N PHE A 203 5.74 12.76 15.40
CA PHE A 203 6.03 12.99 16.82
C PHE A 203 4.79 12.72 17.70
N HIS A 204 3.64 13.24 17.30
CA HIS A 204 2.40 13.16 18.08
C HIS A 204 1.51 11.95 17.76
N HIS A 205 1.92 11.03 16.88
CA HIS A 205 1.09 9.87 16.54
C HIS A 205 0.98 8.94 17.77
N LYS A 206 -0.24 8.54 18.16
CA LYS A 206 -0.47 7.76 19.39
C LYS A 206 0.16 6.36 19.34
N ASN A 207 0.08 5.69 18.19
CA ASN A 207 0.63 4.34 18.02
C ASN A 207 2.15 4.38 17.74
N ALA A 208 2.94 3.82 18.66
CA ALA A 208 4.40 3.81 18.61
C ALA A 208 4.97 3.01 17.43
N LYS A 209 4.37 1.87 17.08
CA LYS A 209 4.77 1.07 15.90
C LYS A 209 4.59 1.91 14.64
N ARG A 210 3.42 2.54 14.49
CA ARG A 210 3.14 3.40 13.34
C ARG A 210 4.07 4.61 13.26
N ARG A 211 4.46 5.21 14.40
CA ARG A 211 5.50 6.26 14.44
C ARG A 211 6.81 5.79 13.83
N LYS A 212 7.27 4.62 14.28
CA LYS A 212 8.50 3.99 13.79
C LYS A 212 8.41 3.75 12.27
N ASP A 213 7.32 3.14 11.81
CA ASP A 213 7.12 2.83 10.39
C ASP A 213 7.15 4.10 9.52
N LEU A 214 6.46 5.17 9.94
CA LEU A 214 6.46 6.45 9.24
C LEU A 214 7.84 7.11 9.25
N MET A 215 8.56 7.04 10.36
CA MET A 215 9.91 7.61 10.44
C MET A 215 10.90 6.86 9.56
N ILE A 216 10.81 5.53 9.49
CA ILE A 216 11.60 4.71 8.58
C ILE A 216 11.26 5.03 7.12
N GLU A 217 9.97 5.11 6.76
CA GLU A 217 9.53 5.51 5.40
C GLU A 217 10.12 6.87 4.99
N LEU A 218 10.08 7.85 5.90
CA LEU A 218 10.65 9.17 5.65
C LEU A 218 12.17 9.12 5.52
N ALA A 219 12.86 8.43 6.42
CA ALA A 219 14.32 8.34 6.43
C ALA A 219 14.88 7.59 5.21
N ASP A 220 14.21 6.52 4.78
CA ASP A 220 14.59 5.74 3.61
C ASP A 220 14.59 6.61 2.34
N ALA A 221 13.64 7.53 2.20
CA ALA A 221 13.62 8.49 1.09
C ALA A 221 14.87 9.37 1.03
N PHE A 222 15.51 9.67 2.16
CA PHE A 222 16.75 10.45 2.24
C PHE A 222 18.00 9.65 1.85
N THR A 223 17.86 8.34 1.62
CA THR A 223 18.90 7.53 0.96
C THR A 223 18.82 7.60 -0.58
N ALA A 224 17.72 8.16 -1.13
CA ALA A 224 17.52 8.36 -2.56
C ALA A 224 17.95 9.78 -3.02
N CYS A 225 17.70 10.13 -4.29
CA CYS A 225 17.99 11.47 -4.81
C CYS A 225 16.99 12.52 -4.28
N GLN A 226 17.36 13.81 -4.35
CA GLN A 226 16.55 14.90 -3.79
C GLN A 226 15.17 15.06 -4.46
N ALA A 227 15.04 14.66 -5.72
CA ALA A 227 13.75 14.60 -6.41
C ALA A 227 12.78 13.60 -5.74
N VAL A 228 13.28 12.42 -5.39
CA VAL A 228 12.51 11.39 -4.69
C VAL A 228 12.14 11.87 -3.28
N GLN A 229 13.08 12.52 -2.59
CA GLN A 229 12.85 13.09 -1.25
C GLN A 229 11.67 14.06 -1.24
N GLN A 230 11.64 15.03 -2.18
CA GLN A 230 10.52 15.97 -2.31
C GLN A 230 9.18 15.24 -2.49
N ARG A 231 9.14 14.26 -3.41
CA ARG A 231 7.92 13.50 -3.72
C ARG A 231 7.41 12.73 -2.50
N VAL A 232 8.31 12.08 -1.75
CA VAL A 232 7.95 11.34 -0.54
C VAL A 232 7.44 12.28 0.55
N ILE A 233 8.11 13.42 0.77
CA ILE A 233 7.67 14.43 1.74
C ILE A 233 6.24 14.90 1.43
N TYR A 234 5.96 15.26 0.17
CA TYR A 234 4.61 15.69 -0.24
C TYR A 234 3.58 14.58 -0.12
N THR A 235 3.95 13.35 -0.49
CA THR A 235 3.06 12.18 -0.37
C THR A 235 2.72 11.89 1.09
N MET A 236 3.71 11.91 1.98
CA MET A 236 3.50 11.72 3.42
C MET A 236 2.71 12.86 4.03
N PHE A 237 2.99 14.10 3.63
CA PHE A 237 2.22 15.26 4.06
C PHE A 237 0.73 15.10 3.71
N ALA A 238 0.41 14.83 2.44
CA ALA A 238 -0.97 14.64 2.00
C ALA A 238 -1.67 13.52 2.79
N LYS A 239 -0.99 12.37 2.99
CA LYS A 239 -1.50 11.25 3.80
C LYS A 239 -1.76 11.65 5.26
N LEU A 240 -0.81 12.34 5.91
CA LEU A 240 -0.87 12.65 7.34
C LEU A 240 -1.72 13.87 7.67
N ALA A 241 -1.86 14.79 6.72
CA ALA A 241 -2.71 15.96 6.85
C ALA A 241 -4.19 15.63 6.66
N ASN A 242 -4.49 14.37 6.30
CA ASN A 242 -5.79 13.97 5.83
C ASN A 242 -6.30 14.96 4.76
N VAL A 243 -5.39 15.43 3.89
CA VAL A 243 -5.77 16.22 2.71
C VAL A 243 -6.50 15.24 1.83
N GLU A 244 -7.80 15.28 2.06
CA GLU A 244 -8.68 14.24 1.66
C GLU A 244 -9.05 14.55 0.22
N LEU A 245 -8.28 13.99 -0.72
CA LEU A 245 -8.56 14.13 -2.14
C LEU A 245 -10.01 13.74 -2.41
N ASP A 246 -10.76 14.59 -3.10
CA ASP A 246 -12.09 14.22 -3.57
C ASP A 246 -11.98 13.04 -4.56
N PHE A 247 -13.10 12.38 -4.88
CA PHE A 247 -13.07 11.20 -5.74
C PHE A 247 -12.47 11.50 -7.13
N LYS A 248 -12.75 12.68 -7.70
CA LYS A 248 -12.22 13.10 -8.99
C LYS A 248 -10.70 13.23 -8.93
N GLN A 249 -10.16 13.86 -7.89
CA GLN A 249 -8.73 14.00 -7.65
C GLN A 249 -8.05 12.64 -7.41
N GLN A 250 -8.70 11.72 -6.68
CA GLN A 250 -8.21 10.34 -6.52
C GLN A 250 -8.11 9.63 -7.87
N MET A 251 -9.11 9.80 -8.74
CA MET A 251 -9.10 9.23 -10.08
C MET A 251 -7.98 9.79 -10.95
N PHE A 252 -7.78 11.10 -10.97
CA PHE A 252 -6.68 11.71 -11.72
C PHE A 252 -5.32 11.29 -11.19
N LYS A 253 -5.16 11.18 -9.86
CA LYS A 253 -3.94 10.66 -9.25
C LYS A 253 -3.66 9.22 -9.67
N ALA A 254 -4.67 8.34 -9.60
CA ALA A 254 -4.53 6.95 -10.01
C ALA A 254 -4.18 6.82 -11.50
N LEU A 255 -4.85 7.59 -12.37
CA LEU A 255 -4.54 7.65 -13.80
C LEU A 255 -3.12 8.15 -14.06
N SER A 256 -2.69 9.19 -13.34
CA SER A 256 -1.33 9.72 -13.46
C SER A 256 -0.28 8.67 -13.07
N GLN A 257 -0.49 7.97 -11.96
CA GLN A 257 0.38 6.88 -11.53
C GLN A 257 0.41 5.73 -12.55
N PHE A 258 -0.74 5.38 -13.13
CA PHE A 258 -0.81 4.37 -14.19
C PHE A 258 0.00 4.81 -15.43
N LYS A 259 -0.23 6.03 -15.93
CA LYS A 259 0.55 6.62 -17.01
C LYS A 259 2.04 6.63 -16.71
N HIS A 260 2.44 6.97 -15.48
CA HIS A 260 3.85 6.96 -15.08
C HIS A 260 4.49 5.57 -15.22
N ARG A 261 3.78 4.51 -14.79
CA ARG A 261 4.27 3.13 -14.97
C ARG A 261 4.37 2.74 -16.44
N CYS A 262 3.43 3.16 -17.28
CA CYS A 262 3.50 2.95 -18.73
C CYS A 262 4.71 3.69 -19.34
N LEU A 263 4.97 4.92 -18.90
CA LEU A 263 6.12 5.70 -19.33
C LEU A 263 7.44 5.06 -18.89
N ASP A 264 7.53 4.57 -17.65
CA ASP A 264 8.70 3.85 -17.17
C ASP A 264 9.01 2.61 -18.02
N LYS A 265 7.97 1.82 -18.35
CA LYS A 265 8.10 0.67 -19.26
C LYS A 265 8.59 1.12 -20.65
N ALA A 266 8.03 2.20 -21.18
CA ALA A 266 8.42 2.75 -22.47
C ALA A 266 9.87 3.25 -22.50
N VAL A 267 10.31 3.96 -21.45
CA VAL A 267 11.69 4.43 -21.28
C VAL A 267 12.65 3.26 -21.21
N TYR A 268 12.33 2.25 -20.39
CA TYR A 268 13.13 1.03 -20.25
C TYR A 268 13.23 0.27 -21.58
N ALA A 269 12.14 0.13 -22.33
CA ALA A 269 12.13 -0.50 -23.64
C ALA A 269 12.89 0.34 -24.71
N ALA A 270 12.86 1.67 -24.60
CA ALA A 270 13.50 2.55 -25.55
C ALA A 270 15.03 2.59 -25.40
N ILE A 271 15.51 2.64 -24.16
CA ILE A 271 16.90 2.95 -23.77
C ILE A 271 17.66 1.73 -23.23
N GLY A 272 16.94 0.71 -22.75
CA GLY A 272 17.50 -0.53 -22.21
C GLY A 272 17.47 -0.59 -20.68
N SER A 273 17.93 -1.72 -20.15
CA SER A 273 17.81 -2.08 -18.73
C SER A 273 18.69 -1.29 -17.77
N SER A 274 19.72 -0.65 -18.30
CA SER A 274 20.65 0.22 -17.58
C SER A 274 20.20 1.68 -17.57
N ALA A 275 18.91 1.97 -17.80
CA ALA A 275 18.38 3.32 -17.86
C ALA A 275 18.68 4.09 -16.58
N ASP A 276 19.79 4.82 -16.63
CA ASP A 276 20.24 5.79 -15.67
C ASP A 276 19.05 6.70 -15.30
N PRO A 277 18.80 6.98 -14.00
CA PRO A 277 17.78 7.93 -13.57
C PRO A 277 17.73 9.23 -14.39
N HIS A 278 18.88 9.71 -14.89
CA HIS A 278 18.98 10.89 -15.72
C HIS A 278 18.31 10.77 -17.10
N TRP A 279 18.29 9.56 -17.69
CA TRP A 279 17.52 9.28 -18.91
C TRP A 279 16.02 9.29 -18.65
N ARG A 280 15.58 8.77 -17.50
CA ARG A 280 14.18 8.83 -17.10
C ARG A 280 13.72 10.27 -16.90
N SER A 281 14.54 11.09 -16.22
CA SER A 281 14.30 12.55 -16.12
C SER A 281 14.19 13.19 -17.50
N ALA A 282 15.12 12.91 -18.41
CA ALA A 282 15.12 13.42 -19.78
C ALA A 282 13.85 13.06 -20.55
N CYS A 283 13.43 11.79 -20.49
CA CYS A 283 12.21 11.35 -21.14
C CYS A 283 10.98 12.02 -20.54
N HIS A 284 10.86 12.07 -19.21
CA HIS A 284 9.74 12.74 -18.55
C HIS A 284 9.60 14.19 -19.00
N VAL A 285 10.71 14.95 -19.02
CA VAL A 285 10.73 16.35 -19.47
C VAL A 285 10.38 16.46 -20.96
N ALA A 286 10.85 15.53 -21.79
CA ALA A 286 10.65 15.61 -23.23
C ALA A 286 9.24 15.24 -23.72
N VAL A 287 8.49 14.40 -22.98
CA VAL A 287 7.21 13.85 -23.47
C VAL A 287 5.99 14.15 -22.59
N HIS A 288 6.14 14.78 -21.42
CA HIS A 288 5.01 14.95 -20.49
C HIS A 288 3.85 15.73 -21.10
N ASP A 289 4.13 16.79 -21.87
CA ASP A 289 3.11 17.63 -22.50
C ASP A 289 2.36 16.87 -23.59
N ASP A 290 3.06 16.08 -24.43
CA ASP A 290 2.40 15.33 -25.51
C ASP A 290 1.47 14.23 -24.97
N LEU A 291 1.84 13.65 -23.83
CA LEU A 291 1.13 12.51 -23.25
C LEU A 291 0.09 12.93 -22.19
N GLY A 292 0.02 14.22 -21.86
CA GLY A 292 -0.77 14.74 -20.74
C GLY A 292 -0.47 13.97 -19.46
N VAL A 293 0.80 13.65 -19.22
CA VAL A 293 1.25 12.95 -18.02
C VAL A 293 1.64 14.01 -17.01
N GLN A 294 0.86 14.14 -15.94
CA GLN A 294 1.33 14.89 -14.78
C GLN A 294 2.41 14.08 -14.08
N VAL A 295 3.65 14.26 -14.49
CA VAL A 295 4.76 13.57 -13.84
C VAL A 295 4.96 14.17 -12.46
N ASP A 296 4.64 13.41 -11.42
CA ASP A 296 5.05 13.76 -10.06
C ASP A 296 6.56 13.99 -10.05
N GLY A 297 7.01 15.19 -9.66
CA GLY A 297 8.42 15.57 -9.71
C GLY A 297 8.95 15.92 -11.11
N LEU A 298 8.09 16.33 -12.05
CA LEU A 298 8.52 16.93 -13.32
C LEU A 298 9.51 18.07 -13.09
N GLU A 299 9.21 18.94 -12.12
CA GLU A 299 10.10 20.06 -11.76
C GLU A 299 11.47 19.56 -11.31
N ALA A 300 11.51 18.47 -10.54
CA ALA A 300 12.75 17.86 -10.12
C ALA A 300 13.50 17.23 -11.31
N ALA A 301 12.79 16.61 -12.25
CA ALA A 301 13.36 16.11 -13.50
C ALA A 301 13.94 17.24 -14.36
N THR A 302 13.26 18.40 -14.47
CA THR A 302 13.78 19.57 -15.19
C THR A 302 15.03 20.19 -14.55
N MET A 303 15.27 19.91 -13.27
CA MET A 303 16.42 20.40 -12.52
C MET A 303 17.57 19.40 -12.44
N ASP A 304 17.40 18.23 -13.05
CA ASP A 304 18.42 17.21 -13.08
C ASP A 304 19.65 17.74 -13.85
N LYS A 305 20.77 17.91 -13.14
CA LYS A 305 21.99 18.51 -13.70
C LYS A 305 22.62 17.65 -14.78
N ASP A 306 22.36 16.35 -14.74
CA ASP A 306 22.92 15.37 -15.65
C ASP A 306 21.89 14.93 -16.70
N ILE A 307 20.77 15.67 -16.83
CA ILE A 307 19.70 15.39 -17.79
C ILE A 307 20.27 15.26 -19.20
N LYS A 308 19.91 14.16 -19.87
CA LYS A 308 20.36 13.89 -21.24
C LYS A 308 19.46 14.62 -22.23
N ASN A 309 20.03 15.14 -23.30
CA ASN A 309 19.24 15.69 -24.41
C ASN A 309 18.65 14.55 -25.23
N LEU A 310 17.33 14.41 -25.20
CA LEU A 310 16.61 13.42 -26.00
C LEU A 310 16.40 13.96 -27.42
N ASN A 311 17.04 13.35 -28.43
CA ASN A 311 16.83 13.76 -29.81
C ASN A 311 15.40 13.42 -30.29
N GLY A 312 14.97 14.02 -31.40
CA GLY A 312 13.60 13.86 -31.92
C GLY A 312 13.22 12.40 -32.22
N SER A 313 14.16 11.58 -32.68
CA SER A 313 13.93 10.15 -32.94
C SER A 313 13.69 9.37 -31.65
N ALA A 314 14.51 9.58 -30.63
CA ALA A 314 14.37 8.95 -29.32
C ALA A 314 13.09 9.38 -28.60
N ARG A 315 12.75 10.68 -28.67
CA ARG A 315 11.47 11.21 -28.15
C ARG A 315 10.27 10.52 -28.80
N LYS A 316 10.25 10.46 -30.15
CA LYS A 316 9.18 9.77 -30.88
C LYS A 316 9.08 8.30 -30.49
N LYS A 317 10.22 7.59 -30.42
CA LYS A 317 10.25 6.18 -30.01
C LYS A 317 9.65 5.96 -28.61
N VAL A 318 9.94 6.84 -27.65
CA VAL A 318 9.36 6.77 -26.30
C VAL A 318 7.86 7.00 -26.32
N ILE A 319 7.37 7.96 -27.10
CA ILE A 319 5.92 8.22 -27.28
C ILE A 319 5.24 6.99 -27.90
N ASP A 320 5.79 6.43 -28.98
CA ASP A 320 5.23 5.26 -29.65
C ASP A 320 5.16 4.05 -28.70
N LEU A 321 6.22 3.81 -27.92
CA LEU A 321 6.25 2.76 -26.90
C LEU A 321 5.29 3.04 -25.73
N PHE A 322 5.13 4.29 -25.34
CA PHE A 322 4.14 4.66 -24.32
C PHE A 322 2.73 4.34 -24.82
N LEU A 323 2.37 4.72 -26.04
CA LEU A 323 1.05 4.44 -26.61
C LEU A 323 0.81 2.94 -26.79
N LEU A 324 1.86 2.15 -27.03
CA LEU A 324 1.79 0.69 -27.02
C LEU A 324 1.52 0.12 -25.62
N HIS A 325 2.08 0.72 -24.57
CA HIS A 325 1.94 0.27 -23.18
C HIS A 325 0.72 0.85 -22.45
N PHE A 326 0.21 1.99 -22.89
CA PHE A 326 -0.95 2.63 -22.28
C PHE A 326 -2.23 2.01 -22.84
N ASN A 327 -2.89 1.20 -22.02
CA ASN A 327 -4.17 0.59 -22.37
C ASN A 327 -5.24 1.05 -21.39
N ALA A 328 -6.23 1.81 -21.86
CA ALA A 328 -7.32 2.29 -21.03
C ALA A 328 -8.13 1.15 -20.37
N ASN A 329 -8.24 -0.02 -21.01
CA ASN A 329 -8.91 -1.18 -20.40
C ASN A 329 -8.10 -1.78 -19.26
N GLU A 330 -6.77 -1.71 -19.30
CA GLU A 330 -5.91 -2.13 -18.19
C GLU A 330 -6.08 -1.18 -17.00
N PHE A 331 -6.16 0.13 -17.25
CA PHE A 331 -6.47 1.11 -16.19
C PHE A 331 -7.87 0.88 -15.58
N ILE A 332 -8.89 0.65 -16.42
CA ILE A 332 -10.25 0.30 -15.95
C ILE A 332 -10.20 -0.96 -15.09
N LEU A 333 -9.43 -1.98 -15.48
CA LEU A 333 -9.28 -3.19 -14.71
C LEU A 333 -8.64 -2.91 -13.35
N GLU A 334 -7.58 -2.09 -13.28
CA GLU A 334 -6.99 -1.68 -12.00
C GLU A 334 -7.98 -0.93 -11.10
N PHE A 335 -8.75 0.00 -11.68
CA PHE A 335 -9.80 0.72 -10.95
C PHE A 335 -10.85 -0.25 -10.37
N LEU A 336 -11.31 -1.21 -11.17
CA LEU A 336 -12.25 -2.25 -10.72
C LEU A 336 -11.64 -3.13 -9.63
N LEU A 337 -10.39 -3.57 -9.79
CA LEU A 337 -9.72 -4.43 -8.82
C LEU A 337 -9.59 -3.73 -7.44
N ASP A 338 -9.35 -2.42 -7.42
CA ASP A 338 -9.25 -1.65 -6.17
C ASP A 338 -10.61 -1.42 -5.51
N VAL A 339 -11.63 -0.99 -6.27
CA VAL A 339 -12.98 -0.75 -5.73
C VAL A 339 -13.60 -2.06 -5.23
N ASN A 340 -13.61 -3.09 -6.09
CA ASN A 340 -14.29 -4.36 -5.83
C ASN A 340 -13.46 -5.31 -4.94
N GLN A 341 -12.17 -5.01 -4.68
CA GLN A 341 -11.24 -5.85 -3.91
C GLN A 341 -11.21 -7.33 -4.36
N ILE A 342 -11.25 -7.56 -5.67
CA ILE A 342 -11.39 -8.88 -6.31
C ILE A 342 -10.27 -9.87 -5.91
N ASN A 343 -9.17 -9.40 -5.34
CA ASN A 343 -7.98 -10.18 -4.99
C ASN A 343 -7.80 -10.52 -3.49
N THR A 344 -8.85 -10.46 -2.65
CA THR A 344 -8.71 -10.86 -1.23
C THR A 344 -8.62 -12.37 -0.98
N LYS A 345 -8.41 -13.20 -2.02
CA LYS A 345 -8.29 -14.65 -1.86
C LYS A 345 -7.06 -15.00 -0.99
N LYS A 346 -7.35 -15.46 0.23
CA LYS A 346 -6.47 -16.20 1.15
C LYS A 346 -5.29 -15.39 1.71
N ARG A 347 -5.56 -14.37 2.53
CA ARG A 347 -4.60 -14.06 3.59
C ARG A 347 -4.53 -15.26 4.54
N LYS A 348 -3.32 -15.74 4.82
CA LYS A 348 -3.08 -16.83 5.76
C LYS A 348 -3.67 -16.42 7.12
N LYS A 349 -4.40 -17.34 7.74
CA LYS A 349 -4.93 -17.22 9.11
C LYS A 349 -3.76 -16.85 10.03
N GLY A 350 -3.66 -15.59 10.45
CA GLY A 350 -2.54 -15.07 11.25
C GLY A 350 -2.00 -13.69 10.85
N GLU A 351 -2.27 -13.18 9.65
CA GLU A 351 -2.02 -11.76 9.34
C GLU A 351 -3.15 -10.94 9.96
N GLY A 352 -2.84 -10.14 10.97
CA GLY A 352 -3.81 -9.39 11.78
C GLY A 352 -4.84 -8.60 10.95
N ASN A 353 -5.97 -8.29 11.58
CA ASN A 353 -7.17 -7.61 11.04
C ASN A 353 -6.93 -6.17 10.50
N ASP A 354 -5.73 -5.82 10.06
CA ASP A 354 -5.47 -4.58 9.34
C ASP A 354 -6.02 -4.71 7.91
N LEU A 355 -7.36 -4.61 7.84
CA LEU A 355 -8.23 -4.65 6.66
C LEU A 355 -7.96 -3.50 5.68
N THR A 356 -7.03 -2.59 5.99
CA THR A 356 -6.56 -1.56 5.09
C THR A 356 -5.52 -2.14 4.13
N LEU A 357 -5.95 -2.99 3.19
CA LEU A 357 -5.27 -2.98 1.90
C LEU A 357 -5.22 -1.51 1.46
N SER A 358 -4.04 -1.04 1.06
CA SER A 358 -3.85 0.35 0.63
C SER A 358 -4.71 0.61 -0.61
N ARG A 359 -5.97 0.97 -0.40
CA ARG A 359 -6.87 1.39 -1.46
C ARG A 359 -6.37 2.71 -2.02
N ASN A 360 -6.40 2.84 -3.33
CA ASN A 360 -6.21 4.13 -3.97
C ASN A 360 -7.50 4.96 -3.90
N PHE A 361 -8.65 4.28 -3.84
CA PHE A 361 -9.98 4.89 -3.81
C PHE A 361 -10.68 4.78 -2.46
N ASP A 362 -11.15 5.92 -1.98
CA ASP A 362 -12.10 6.02 -0.88
C ASP A 362 -13.53 5.78 -1.41
N LEU A 363 -14.14 4.70 -0.93
CA LEU A 363 -15.47 4.29 -1.38
C LEU A 363 -16.57 5.24 -0.92
N GLN A 364 -16.40 5.91 0.22
CA GLN A 364 -17.36 6.92 0.67
C GLN A 364 -17.36 8.12 -0.25
N LYS A 365 -16.20 8.50 -0.77
CA LYS A 365 -16.11 9.60 -1.75
C LYS A 365 -16.62 9.22 -3.11
N LEU A 366 -16.43 7.97 -3.54
CA LEU A 366 -17.09 7.45 -4.73
C LEU A 366 -18.62 7.50 -4.58
N TYR A 367 -19.14 7.09 -3.42
CA TYR A 367 -20.57 7.18 -3.12
C TYR A 367 -21.09 8.61 -3.14
N GLN A 368 -20.41 9.53 -2.44
CA GLN A 368 -20.77 10.94 -2.39
C GLN A 368 -20.74 11.57 -3.79
N TRP A 369 -19.65 11.35 -4.54
CA TRP A 369 -19.54 11.83 -5.91
C TRP A 369 -20.67 11.30 -6.80
N ALA A 370 -21.03 10.02 -6.67
CA ALA A 370 -22.11 9.41 -7.44
C ALA A 370 -23.47 10.01 -7.08
N ALA A 371 -23.73 10.25 -5.78
CA ALA A 371 -24.94 10.89 -5.29
C ALA A 371 -25.09 12.35 -5.77
N ASP A 372 -23.96 13.05 -5.94
CA ASP A 372 -23.92 14.44 -6.42
C ASP A 372 -24.11 14.55 -7.96
N GLN A 373 -24.10 13.44 -8.70
CA GLN A 373 -24.34 13.48 -10.15
C GLN A 373 -25.82 13.72 -10.47
N ASP A 374 -26.07 14.40 -11.60
CA ASP A 374 -27.43 14.51 -12.13
C ASP A 374 -27.97 13.12 -12.49
N LYS A 375 -29.09 12.74 -11.86
CA LYS A 375 -29.79 11.47 -12.05
C LYS A 375 -30.15 11.20 -13.50
N SER A 376 -30.34 12.24 -14.32
CA SER A 376 -30.57 12.09 -15.76
C SER A 376 -29.35 11.53 -16.51
N THR A 377 -28.15 11.78 -15.97
CA THR A 377 -26.87 11.41 -16.59
C THR A 377 -26.25 10.18 -15.94
N PHE A 378 -26.42 9.99 -14.63
CA PHE A 378 -25.80 8.92 -13.85
C PHE A 378 -26.74 8.46 -12.74
N ASP A 379 -26.98 7.15 -12.66
CA ASP A 379 -27.74 6.56 -11.57
C ASP A 379 -26.78 6.22 -10.42
N PRO A 380 -26.91 6.86 -9.23
CA PRO A 380 -26.05 6.57 -8.09
C PRO A 380 -26.09 5.09 -7.66
N HIS A 381 -27.21 4.39 -7.87
CA HIS A 381 -27.33 2.98 -7.49
C HIS A 381 -26.54 2.05 -8.41
N SER A 382 -26.15 2.51 -9.60
CA SER A 382 -25.35 1.73 -10.54
C SER A 382 -23.92 1.45 -10.07
N ILE A 383 -23.47 2.07 -8.97
CA ILE A 383 -22.18 1.77 -8.36
C ILE A 383 -22.20 0.54 -7.46
N PHE A 384 -23.36 -0.04 -7.18
CA PHE A 384 -23.51 -1.26 -6.38
C PHE A 384 -23.66 -2.49 -7.28
N TYR A 385 -23.50 -3.67 -6.68
CA TYR A 385 -23.73 -4.91 -7.40
C TYR A 385 -25.18 -5.03 -7.84
N ASP A 386 -25.38 -5.52 -9.06
CA ASP A 386 -26.71 -5.71 -9.65
C ASP A 386 -26.97 -7.21 -9.81
N ASP A 387 -27.78 -7.75 -8.90
CA ASP A 387 -28.16 -9.17 -8.87
C ASP A 387 -28.95 -9.61 -10.12
N ALA A 388 -29.57 -8.67 -10.85
CA ALA A 388 -30.25 -8.99 -12.11
C ALA A 388 -29.26 -9.16 -13.27
N HIS A 389 -28.04 -8.60 -13.16
CA HIS A 389 -27.02 -8.62 -14.21
C HIS A 389 -25.65 -9.13 -13.72
N PRO A 390 -25.57 -10.33 -13.11
CA PRO A 390 -24.34 -10.84 -12.50
C PRO A 390 -23.21 -11.04 -13.52
N LYS A 391 -23.56 -11.29 -14.80
CA LYS A 391 -22.62 -11.48 -15.92
C LYS A 391 -21.87 -10.21 -16.32
N ASP A 392 -22.34 -9.04 -15.89
CA ASP A 392 -21.71 -7.75 -16.22
C ASP A 392 -20.48 -7.50 -15.34
N TYR A 393 -20.25 -8.30 -14.30
CA TYR A 393 -19.14 -8.17 -13.36
C TYR A 393 -18.02 -9.17 -13.66
N LEU A 394 -16.77 -8.74 -13.47
CA LEU A 394 -15.58 -9.57 -13.72
C LEU A 394 -15.33 -10.63 -12.63
N ALA A 395 -15.91 -10.45 -11.45
CA ALA A 395 -15.68 -11.29 -10.29
C ALA A 395 -16.98 -11.81 -9.69
N ALA A 396 -16.85 -12.77 -8.78
CA ALA A 396 -17.99 -13.34 -8.06
C ALA A 396 -18.79 -12.25 -7.35
N GLN A 397 -20.07 -12.51 -7.13
CA GLN A 397 -20.96 -11.68 -6.31
C GLN A 397 -20.26 -11.33 -4.97
N PRO A 398 -20.35 -10.07 -4.51
CA PRO A 398 -19.87 -9.71 -3.18
C PRO A 398 -20.62 -10.55 -2.13
N LYS A 399 -19.94 -10.95 -1.06
CA LYS A 399 -20.61 -11.62 0.08
C LYS A 399 -21.64 -10.68 0.71
N ASP A 400 -22.70 -11.23 1.31
CA ASP A 400 -23.85 -10.49 1.84
C ASP A 400 -23.49 -9.27 2.70
N GLU A 401 -22.46 -9.37 3.54
CA GLU A 401 -21.96 -8.26 4.38
C GLU A 401 -21.43 -7.04 3.59
N ARG A 402 -21.18 -7.19 2.29
CA ARG A 402 -20.65 -6.16 1.39
C ARG A 402 -21.63 -5.78 0.28
N SER A 403 -22.87 -6.24 0.34
CA SER A 403 -23.93 -5.90 -0.63
C SER A 403 -24.15 -4.39 -0.75
N TYR A 404 -23.95 -3.63 0.33
CA TYR A 404 -24.10 -2.18 0.39
C TYR A 404 -22.81 -1.38 0.19
N VAL A 405 -21.74 -2.02 -0.30
CA VAL A 405 -20.47 -1.36 -0.59
C VAL A 405 -20.35 -1.18 -2.11
N PRO A 406 -19.80 -0.05 -2.61
CA PRO A 406 -19.57 0.12 -4.04
C PRO A 406 -18.86 -1.08 -4.67
N TYR A 407 -19.43 -1.60 -5.74
CA TYR A 407 -18.99 -2.76 -6.51
C TYR A 407 -19.34 -2.53 -7.98
N LEU A 408 -18.33 -2.21 -8.78
CA LEU A 408 -18.50 -1.69 -10.13
C LEU A 408 -18.45 -2.79 -11.19
N SER A 409 -19.25 -2.63 -12.24
CA SER A 409 -19.05 -3.33 -13.51
C SER A 409 -18.12 -2.53 -14.45
N PRO A 410 -17.48 -3.16 -15.45
CA PRO A 410 -16.66 -2.43 -16.44
C PRO A 410 -17.44 -1.35 -17.20
N LYS A 411 -18.74 -1.57 -17.44
CA LYS A 411 -19.63 -0.60 -18.10
C LYS A 411 -19.76 0.67 -17.26
N ILE A 412 -20.02 0.52 -15.96
CA ILE A 412 -20.16 1.67 -15.06
C ILE A 412 -18.82 2.35 -14.83
N ALA A 413 -17.72 1.61 -14.67
CA ALA A 413 -16.39 2.20 -14.57
C ALA A 413 -16.04 3.11 -15.77
N ARG A 414 -16.33 2.67 -17.01
CA ARG A 414 -16.15 3.50 -18.21
C ARG A 414 -17.04 4.76 -18.19
N LYS A 415 -18.28 4.63 -17.74
CA LYS A 415 -19.21 5.76 -17.62
C LYS A 415 -18.68 6.80 -16.62
N ILE A 416 -18.15 6.36 -15.48
CA ILE A 416 -17.50 7.22 -14.49
C ILE A 416 -16.33 7.97 -15.14
N LEU A 417 -15.41 7.28 -15.81
CA LEU A 417 -14.26 7.92 -16.48
C LEU A 417 -14.71 8.98 -17.50
N LYS A 418 -15.73 8.67 -18.31
CA LYS A 418 -16.30 9.63 -19.27
C LYS A 418 -16.85 10.88 -18.58
N LEU A 419 -17.60 10.74 -17.49
CA LEU A 419 -18.16 11.87 -16.73
C LEU A 419 -17.08 12.72 -16.07
N LEU A 420 -15.94 12.12 -15.72
CA LEU A 420 -14.78 12.84 -15.20
C LEU A 420 -13.97 13.55 -16.29
N GLY A 421 -14.36 13.44 -17.57
CA GLY A 421 -13.61 14.00 -18.70
C GLY A 421 -12.37 13.20 -19.06
N ILE A 422 -12.23 11.97 -18.56
CA ILE A 422 -11.15 11.06 -18.90
C ILE A 422 -11.60 10.28 -20.14
N THR A 423 -11.29 10.84 -21.30
CA THR A 423 -11.50 10.15 -22.58
C THR A 423 -10.47 9.03 -22.72
N THR A 424 -10.93 7.80 -22.83
CA THR A 424 -10.12 6.59 -22.97
C THR A 424 -9.67 6.35 -24.40
#